data_AF-A0A5S9M6R7-F1
#
_entry.id   AF-A0A5S9M6R7-F1
#
_cell.length_a   1.000
_cell.length_b   1.000
_cell.length_c   1.000
_cell.angle_alpha   90.00
_cell.angle_beta   90.00
_cell.angle_gamma   90.00
#
_symmetry.space_group_name_H-M   'P 1'
#
loop_
_entity.id
_entity.type
_entity.pdbx_description
1 polymer ?
#
loop_
_entity_poly.entity_id
_entity_poly.type
_entity_poly.pdbx_seq_one_letter_code
_entity_poly.pdbx_strand_id
1 'polypeptide(L)'
;MNNAGITKDNLLMRMKENEWDDVININLKGVFNCTKAVTRQMMKQRSGRIINLASVVGVCGNPGQANYVAAKAGHHRINENNSKRAGNPSYYC
;
A
#
# COMPACT_ATOMS: atom_id res chain seq x y z
N MET A 1 -4.10 6.08 -9.66
CA MET A 1 -4.70 4.83 -9.15
C MET A 1 -3.57 3.86 -8.85
N ASN A 2 -3.45 3.38 -7.61
CA ASN A 2 -2.51 2.31 -7.25
C ASN A 2 -3.26 0.96 -7.21
N ASN A 3 -3.20 0.21 -8.31
CA ASN A 3 -3.91 -1.06 -8.52
C ASN A 3 -2.97 -2.27 -8.71
N ALA A 4 -1.66 -2.06 -8.82
CA ALA A 4 -0.71 -3.16 -8.97
C ALA A 4 -0.68 -4.00 -7.68
N GLY A 5 -0.95 -5.30 -7.80
CA GLY A 5 -1.03 -6.22 -6.68
C GLY A 5 -0.72 -7.65 -7.11
N ILE A 6 0.19 -8.31 -6.41
CA ILE A 6 0.42 -9.76 -6.54
C ILE A 6 0.19 -10.47 -5.20
N THR A 7 -0.19 -11.73 -5.27
CA THR A 7 -0.28 -12.64 -4.12
C THR A 7 0.67 -13.82 -4.34
N LYS A 8 1.36 -14.22 -3.27
CA LYS A 8 2.22 -15.42 -3.23
C LYS A 8 1.88 -16.15 -1.95
N ASP A 9 0.87 -17.01 -2.06
CA ASP A 9 0.27 -17.68 -0.91
C ASP A 9 1.13 -18.89 -0.55
N ASN A 10 1.73 -18.83 0.63
CA ASN A 10 2.56 -19.89 1.14
C ASN A 10 2.54 -19.86 2.67
N LEU A 11 2.52 -21.02 3.31
CA LEU A 11 2.67 -21.08 4.77
C LEU A 11 3.97 -20.38 5.16
N LEU A 12 3.97 -19.65 6.28
CA LEU A 12 5.14 -18.85 6.68
C LEU A 12 6.44 -19.68 6.72
N MET A 13 6.35 -20.94 7.19
CA MET A 13 7.49 -21.87 7.25
C MET A 13 8.05 -22.29 5.89
N ARG A 14 7.29 -22.10 4.81
CA ARG A 14 7.65 -22.51 3.44
C ARG A 14 7.81 -21.32 2.50
N MET A 15 7.51 -20.11 2.97
CA MET A 15 7.61 -18.88 2.20
C MET A 15 9.08 -18.57 1.94
N LYS A 16 9.41 -18.40 0.67
CA LYS A 16 10.77 -18.03 0.28
C LYS A 16 10.94 -16.52 0.42
N GLU A 17 12.16 -16.07 0.70
CA GLU A 17 12.45 -14.64 0.82
C GLU A 17 12.15 -13.87 -0.46
N ASN A 18 12.41 -14.45 -1.63
CA ASN A 18 12.07 -13.81 -2.91
C ASN A 18 10.55 -13.64 -3.10
N GLU A 19 9.73 -14.59 -2.65
CA GLU A 19 8.26 -14.48 -2.69
C GLU A 19 7.76 -13.39 -1.74
N TRP A 20 8.41 -13.23 -0.59
CA TRP A 20 8.14 -12.13 0.33
C TRP A 20 8.51 -10.78 -0.30
N ASP A 21 9.74 -10.67 -0.81
CA ASP A 21 10.27 -9.45 -1.40
C ASP A 21 9.47 -9.01 -2.62
N ASP A 22 9.07 -9.92 -3.50
CA ASP A 22 8.24 -9.60 -4.66
C ASP A 22 6.93 -8.94 -4.24
N VAL A 23 6.22 -9.54 -3.27
CA VAL A 23 4.94 -9.03 -2.77
C VAL A 23 5.12 -7.68 -2.09
N ILE A 24 6.14 -7.51 -1.26
CA ILE A 24 6.41 -6.23 -0.59
C ILE A 24 6.82 -5.15 -1.59
N ASN A 25 7.70 -5.47 -2.55
CA ASN A 25 8.19 -4.52 -3.53
C ASN A 25 7.06 -4.01 -4.43
N ILE A 26 6.17 -4.89 -4.89
CA ILE A 26 5.07 -4.50 -5.78
C ILE A 26 3.95 -3.82 -4.97
N ASN A 27 3.50 -4.44 -3.88
CA ASN A 27 2.26 -4.03 -3.22
C ASN A 27 2.46 -2.88 -2.21
N LEU A 28 3.66 -2.75 -1.63
CA LEU A 28 3.96 -1.71 -0.64
C LEU A 28 4.92 -0.65 -1.19
N LYS A 29 6.10 -1.06 -1.67
CA LYS A 29 7.11 -0.12 -2.18
C LYS A 29 6.64 0.58 -3.45
N GLY A 30 5.90 -0.11 -4.32
CA GLY A 30 5.25 0.49 -5.49
C GLY A 30 4.34 1.66 -5.11
N VAL A 31 3.48 1.47 -4.11
CA VAL A 31 2.57 2.52 -3.61
C VAL A 31 3.33 3.70 -3.02
N PHE A 32 4.38 3.43 -2.23
CA PHE A 32 5.24 4.48 -1.69
C PHE A 32 5.87 5.32 -2.80
N ASN A 33 6.45 4.68 -3.83
CA ASN A 33 7.11 5.35 -4.93
C ASN A 33 6.13 6.20 -5.76
N CYS A 34 4.98 5.63 -6.13
CA CYS A 34 3.93 6.34 -6.86
C CYS A 34 3.43 7.56 -6.08
N THR A 35 3.16 7.39 -4.78
CA THR A 35 2.68 8.47 -3.92
C THR A 35 3.73 9.57 -3.79
N LYS A 36 4.99 9.22 -3.53
CA LYS A 36 6.11 10.16 -3.42
C LYS A 36 6.31 10.98 -4.69
N ALA A 37 6.18 10.35 -5.87
CA ALA A 37 6.35 11.01 -7.15
C ALA A 37 5.30 12.12 -7.38
N VAL A 38 4.04 11.87 -7.01
CA VAL A 38 2.94 12.82 -7.27
C VAL A 38 2.71 13.84 -6.14
N THR A 39 3.14 13.53 -4.91
CA THR A 39 2.84 14.36 -3.71
C THR A 39 3.30 15.81 -3.88
N ARG A 40 4.53 16.04 -4.34
CA ARG A 40 5.06 17.41 -4.47
C ARG A 40 4.24 18.25 -5.46
N GLN A 41 3.80 17.66 -6.57
CA GLN A 41 2.99 18.37 -7.57
C GLN A 41 1.59 18.64 -7.05
N MET A 42 0.93 17.64 -6.44
CA MET A 42 -0.40 17.80 -5.86
C MET A 42 -0.42 18.87 -4.76
N MET A 43 0.62 18.95 -3.92
CA MET A 43 0.75 20.01 -2.91
C MET A 43 0.83 21.41 -3.52
N LYS A 44 1.57 21.58 -4.62
CA LYS A 44 1.65 22.86 -5.35
C LYS A 44 0.33 23.25 -5.98
N GLN A 45 -0.36 22.28 -6.59
CA GLN A 45 -1.64 22.47 -7.26
C GLN A 45 -2.82 22.60 -6.29
N ARG A 46 -2.62 22.25 -5.01
CA ARG A 46 -3.67 22.17 -3.98
C ARG A 46 -4.87 21.31 -4.39
N SER A 47 -4.63 20.35 -5.30
CA SER A 47 -5.62 19.50 -5.91
C SER A 47 -4.97 18.19 -6.34
N GLY A 48 -5.69 17.07 -6.18
CA GLY A 48 -5.23 15.74 -6.54
C GLY A 48 -5.85 14.67 -5.64
N ARG A 49 -6.17 13.52 -6.23
CA ARG A 49 -6.70 12.36 -5.49
C ARG A 49 -5.85 11.13 -5.80
N ILE A 50 -5.44 10.44 -4.76
CA ILE A 50 -4.77 9.15 -4.85
C ILE A 50 -5.82 8.11 -4.42
N ILE A 51 -6.09 7.14 -5.29
CA ILE A 51 -7.01 6.05 -4.97
C ILE A 51 -6.19 4.77 -4.93
N ASN A 52 -6.44 4.01 -3.89
CA ASN A 52 -5.62 2.97 -3.35
C ASN A 52 -6.52 1.78 -3.01
N LEU A 53 -6.22 0.60 -3.52
CA LEU A 53 -7.06 -0.58 -3.27
C LEU A 53 -6.67 -1.28 -1.96
N ALA A 54 -7.48 -1.02 -0.94
CA ALA A 54 -7.43 -1.71 0.34
C ALA A 54 -8.01 -3.13 0.26
N SER A 55 -7.65 -3.98 1.22
CA SER A 55 -8.18 -5.33 1.36
C SER A 55 -8.42 -5.66 2.82
N VAL A 56 -9.54 -6.33 3.12
CA VAL A 56 -9.93 -6.75 4.48
C VAL A 56 -8.89 -7.67 5.13
N VAL A 57 -8.15 -8.46 4.33
CA VAL A 57 -7.11 -9.35 4.85
C VAL A 57 -5.95 -8.60 5.52
N GLY A 58 -5.74 -7.31 5.20
CA GLY A 58 -4.77 -6.47 5.90
C GLY A 58 -5.16 -6.15 7.34
N VAL A 59 -6.42 -6.38 7.73
CA VAL A 59 -6.95 -6.12 9.08
C VAL A 59 -7.19 -7.42 9.83
N CYS A 60 -7.81 -8.41 9.19
CA CYS A 60 -8.16 -9.68 9.83
C CYS A 60 -7.04 -10.74 9.76
N GLY A 61 -6.09 -10.59 8.85
CA GLY A 61 -5.10 -11.62 8.53
C GLY A 61 -5.70 -12.79 7.75
N ASN A 62 -4.84 -13.56 7.07
CA ASN A 62 -5.20 -14.84 6.46
C ASN A 62 -4.00 -15.80 6.56
N PRO A 63 -4.15 -17.01 7.12
CA PRO A 63 -3.10 -18.01 7.14
C PRO A 63 -2.54 -18.28 5.74
N GLY A 64 -1.21 -18.28 5.61
CA GLY A 64 -0.54 -18.46 4.31
C GLY A 64 -0.38 -17.19 3.48
N GLN A 65 -0.81 -16.03 3.96
CA GLN A 65 -0.68 -14.76 3.24
C GLN A 65 0.09 -13.69 4.01
N ALA A 66 1.07 -14.09 4.82
CA ALA A 66 1.80 -13.17 5.71
C ALA A 66 2.39 -11.96 4.97
N ASN A 67 3.00 -12.18 3.81
CA ASN A 67 3.53 -11.15 2.91
C ASN A 67 2.44 -10.17 2.41
N TYR A 68 1.31 -10.70 1.95
CA TYR A 68 0.22 -9.91 1.40
C TYR A 68 -0.52 -9.11 2.48
N VAL A 69 -0.76 -9.72 3.65
CA VAL A 69 -1.33 -9.08 4.83
C VAL A 69 -0.43 -7.92 5.28
N ALA A 70 0.88 -8.15 5.41
CA ALA A 70 1.84 -7.12 5.78
C ALA A 70 1.86 -5.97 4.77
N ALA A 71 1.88 -6.26 3.47
CA ALA A 71 1.84 -5.25 2.43
C ALA A 71 0.55 -4.41 2.46
N LYS A 72 -0.62 -5.05 2.63
CA LYS A 72 -1.92 -4.36 2.67
C LYS A 72 -2.11 -3.52 3.93
N ALA A 73 -1.65 -4.01 5.09
CA ALA A 73 -1.64 -3.24 6.33
C ALA A 73 -0.72 -2.00 6.21
N GLY A 74 0.51 -2.19 5.70
CA GLY A 74 1.46 -1.10 5.50
C GLY A 74 0.94 -0.04 4.52
N HIS A 75 0.36 -0.48 3.41
CA HIS A 75 -0.30 0.38 2.44
C HIS A 75 -1.41 1.22 3.07
N HIS A 76 -2.32 0.60 3.83
CA HIS A 76 -3.43 1.28 4.49
C HIS A 76 -2.92 2.39 5.42
N ARG A 77 -1.87 2.09 6.19
CA ARG A 77 -1.28 3.04 7.14
C ARG A 77 -0.58 4.21 6.46
N ILE A 78 0.05 4.00 5.31
CA ILE A 78 0.64 5.09 4.49
C ILE A 78 -0.46 6.08 4.10
N ASN A 79 -1.61 5.59 3.64
CA ASN A 79 -2.71 6.44 3.21
C ASN A 79 -3.30 7.21 4.39
N GLU A 80 -3.56 6.53 5.50
CA GLU A 80 -4.08 7.15 6.72
C GLU A 80 -3.17 8.29 7.21
N ASN A 81 -1.85 8.05 7.24
CA ASN A 81 -0.87 9.03 7.69
C ASN A 81 -0.77 10.24 6.73
N ASN A 82 -0.82 10.00 5.42
CA ASN A 82 -0.78 11.06 4.42
C ASN A 82 -2.04 11.93 4.46
N SER A 83 -3.21 11.33 4.63
CA SER A 83 -4.48 12.03 4.77
C SER A 83 -4.51 12.95 6.01
N LYS A 84 -4.00 12.46 7.15
CA LYS A 84 -3.87 13.26 8.38
C LYS A 84 -2.95 14.48 8.21
N ARG A 85 -1.82 14.31 7.50
CA ARG A 85 -0.84 15.37 7.29
C ARG A 85 -1.31 16.45 6.31
N ALA A 86 -2.19 16.09 5.37
CA ALA A 86 -2.63 17.01 4.32
C ALA A 86 -3.63 18.08 4.82
N GLY A 87 -4.26 17.89 5.99
CA GLY A 87 -5.12 18.89 6.66
C GLY A 87 -6.33 19.38 5.84
N ASN A 88 -6.58 18.78 4.67
CA ASN A 88 -7.59 19.23 3.72
C ASN A 88 -8.23 17.99 3.07
N PRO A 89 -9.55 17.82 3.17
CA PRO A 89 -10.27 16.66 2.62
C PRO A 89 -10.17 16.56 1.09
N SER A 90 -9.62 17.56 0.39
CA SER A 90 -9.38 17.49 -1.05
C SER A 90 -8.31 16.46 -1.45
N TYR A 91 -7.42 16.08 -0.52
CA TYR A 91 -6.43 15.02 -0.70
C TYR A 91 -7.00 13.69 -0.20
N TYR A 92 -7.98 13.16 -0.92
CA TYR A 92 -8.36 11.76 -0.71
C TYR A 92 -7.21 10.87 -1.16
N CYS A 93 -6.64 10.14 -0.21
CA CYS A 93 -5.64 9.10 -0.38
C CYS A 93 -6.26 7.73 -0.05
#